data_AF-A0A848JZI0-F1
#
_entry.id   AF-A0A848JZI0-F1
#
_cell.length_a   1.000
_cell.length_b   1.000
_cell.length_c   1.000
_cell.angle_alpha   90.00
_cell.angle_beta   90.00
_cell.angle_gamma   90.00
#
_symmetry.space_group_name_H-M   'P 1'
#
loop_
_entity.id
_entity.type
_entity.pdbx_description
1 polymer ?
#
loop_
_entity_poly.entity_id
_entity_poly.type
_entity_poly.pdbx_seq_one_letter_code
_entity_poly.pdbx_strand_id
1 'polypeptide(L)'
;MDTAPSTDLPDLSESRAALYAGDYERALALLEPLTATVRHADLYNLLGFANRNLKRYDAAARWYKEALFYDPVHRPAIEYQGELFTAIGDFKGAEKNLELLRLLCFPSGCEEHDKLRKALVAAGRNS
;
A
#
# COMPACT_ATOMS: atom_id res chain seq x y z
N MET A 1 -22.95 -7.81 -20.68
CA MET A 1 -22.15 -9.04 -20.66
C MET A 1 -21.19 -8.88 -19.51
N ASP A 2 -21.54 -9.49 -18.38
CA ASP A 2 -20.85 -9.32 -17.11
C ASP A 2 -19.72 -10.34 -17.05
N THR A 3 -18.59 -10.03 -17.69
CA THR A 3 -17.35 -10.77 -17.42
C THR A 3 -16.93 -10.41 -15.99
N ALA A 4 -16.89 -11.41 -15.11
CA ALA A 4 -16.33 -11.24 -13.78
C ALA A 4 -14.96 -10.57 -13.89
N PRO A 5 -14.64 -9.58 -13.05
CA PRO A 5 -13.38 -8.88 -13.14
C PRO A 5 -12.23 -9.88 -12.97
N SER A 6 -11.20 -9.72 -13.80
CA SER A 6 -10.02 -10.56 -13.79
C SER A 6 -9.25 -10.39 -12.48
N THR A 7 -8.86 -11.51 -11.89
CA THR A 7 -7.86 -11.53 -10.82
C THR A 7 -6.43 -11.58 -11.37
N ASP A 8 -6.26 -11.71 -12.69
CA ASP A 8 -4.93 -11.67 -13.31
C ASP A 8 -4.44 -10.22 -13.39
N LEU A 9 -3.25 -9.98 -12.83
CA LEU A 9 -2.61 -8.68 -12.86
C LEU A 9 -1.98 -8.45 -14.25
N PRO A 10 -2.36 -7.38 -14.99
CA PRO A 10 -1.71 -7.03 -16.25
C PRO A 10 -0.27 -6.56 -16.01
N ASP A 11 0.50 -6.38 -17.09
CA ASP A 11 1.82 -5.76 -17.00
C ASP A 11 1.72 -4.33 -16.45
N LEU A 12 2.38 -4.07 -15.32
CA LEU A 12 2.40 -2.78 -14.64
C LEU A 12 3.70 -2.03 -14.82
N SER A 13 4.61 -2.48 -15.70
CA SER A 13 5.97 -1.94 -15.83
C SER A 13 6.00 -0.42 -16.04
N GLU A 14 5.13 0.12 -16.90
CA GLU A 14 5.08 1.58 -17.13
C GLU A 14 4.63 2.35 -15.88
N SER A 15 3.57 1.87 -15.20
CA SER A 15 3.10 2.50 -13.97
C SER A 15 4.14 2.45 -12.85
N ARG A 16 4.87 1.33 -12.73
CA ARG A 16 5.96 1.16 -11.76
C ARG A 16 7.15 2.07 -12.07
N ALA A 17 7.48 2.26 -13.35
CA ALA A 17 8.51 3.21 -13.76
C ALA A 17 8.11 4.66 -13.41
N ALA A 18 6.84 5.04 -13.63
CA ALA A 18 6.33 6.35 -13.23
C ALA A 18 6.39 6.55 -11.70
N LEU A 19 6.00 5.54 -10.92
CA LEU A 19 6.13 5.56 -9.45
C LEU A 19 7.58 5.73 -8.98
N TYR A 20 8.51 5.00 -9.60
CA TYR A 20 9.94 5.09 -9.29
C TYR A 20 10.51 6.48 -9.62
N ALA A 21 10.03 7.10 -10.71
CA ALA A 21 10.40 8.45 -11.09
C ALA A 21 9.73 9.55 -10.23
N GLY A 22 8.81 9.19 -9.33
CA GLY A 22 8.03 10.14 -8.54
C GLY A 22 6.91 10.84 -9.31
N ASP A 23 6.60 10.40 -10.53
CA ASP A 23 5.49 10.90 -11.34
C ASP A 23 4.19 10.19 -10.95
N TYR A 24 3.70 10.51 -9.74
CA TYR A 24 2.56 9.84 -9.14
C TYR A 24 1.25 10.11 -9.87
N GLU A 25 1.07 11.30 -10.47
CA GLU A 25 -0.13 11.60 -11.27
C GLU A 25 -0.17 10.75 -12.54
N ARG A 26 0.96 10.59 -13.24
CA ARG A 26 1.03 9.68 -14.39
C ARG A 26 0.79 8.23 -13.97
N ALA A 27 1.37 7.80 -12.84
CA ALA A 27 1.13 6.46 -12.33
C ALA A 27 -0.37 6.22 -12.07
N LEU A 28 -1.08 7.18 -11.46
CA LEU A 28 -2.53 7.09 -11.25
C LEU A 28 -3.30 7.03 -12.57
N ALA A 29 -2.95 7.85 -13.56
CA ALA A 29 -3.59 7.83 -14.87
C ALA A 29 -3.47 6.47 -15.57
N LEU A 30 -2.38 5.72 -15.31
CA LEU A 30 -2.18 4.37 -15.84
C LEU A 30 -2.90 3.29 -15.00
N LEU A 31 -2.95 3.44 -13.68
CA LEU A 31 -3.47 2.42 -12.76
C LEU A 31 -5.00 2.48 -12.59
N GLU A 32 -5.58 3.68 -12.49
CA GLU A 32 -7.00 3.85 -12.17
C GLU A 32 -7.95 3.17 -13.17
N PRO A 33 -7.73 3.23 -14.50
CA PRO A 33 -8.61 2.55 -15.46
C PRO A 33 -8.65 1.03 -15.28
N LEU A 34 -7.55 0.42 -14.81
CA LEU A 34 -7.46 -1.02 -14.58
C LEU A 34 -8.44 -1.48 -13.49
N THR A 35 -8.83 -0.58 -12.58
CA THR A 35 -9.80 -0.89 -11.53
C THR A 35 -11.20 -1.19 -12.06
N ALA A 36 -11.50 -0.89 -13.33
CA ALA A 36 -12.76 -1.29 -13.94
C ALA A 36 -12.87 -2.81 -14.10
N THR A 37 -11.76 -3.48 -14.43
CA THR A 37 -11.75 -4.89 -14.83
C THR A 37 -10.85 -5.78 -13.99
N VAL A 38 -9.94 -5.21 -13.18
CA VAL A 38 -8.97 -5.95 -12.37
C VAL A 38 -9.32 -5.80 -10.88
N ARG A 39 -9.29 -6.91 -10.13
CA ARG A 39 -9.40 -6.94 -8.65
C ARG A 39 -8.17 -7.62 -8.09
N HIS A 40 -7.16 -6.85 -7.70
CA HIS A 40 -5.88 -7.40 -7.24
C HIS A 40 -5.21 -6.51 -6.19
N ALA A 41 -4.65 -7.13 -5.14
CA ALA A 41 -4.04 -6.42 -4.01
C ALA A 41 -2.86 -5.53 -4.45
N ASP A 42 -1.98 -6.01 -5.33
CA ASP A 42 -0.88 -5.19 -5.86
C ASP A 42 -1.35 -3.91 -6.57
N LEU A 43 -2.39 -3.99 -7.41
CA LEU A 43 -2.93 -2.82 -8.12
C LEU A 43 -3.41 -1.77 -7.11
N TYR A 44 -4.19 -2.21 -6.12
CA TYR A 44 -4.71 -1.33 -5.07
C TYR A 44 -3.60 -0.78 -4.17
N ASN A 45 -2.57 -1.59 -3.88
CA ASN A 45 -1.41 -1.13 -3.14
C ASN A 45 -0.68 0.01 -3.87
N LEU A 46 -0.47 -0.11 -5.19
CA LEU A 46 0.18 0.94 -5.99
C LEU A 46 -0.68 2.22 -6.09
N LEU A 47 -2.00 2.08 -6.23
CA LEU A 47 -2.93 3.21 -6.17
C LEU A 47 -2.88 3.92 -4.81
N GLY A 48 -2.82 3.15 -3.73
CA GLY A 48 -2.63 3.67 -2.37
C GLY A 48 -1.31 4.42 -2.24
N PHE A 49 -0.22 3.82 -2.71
CA PHE A 49 1.13 4.38 -2.68
C PHE A 49 1.22 5.71 -3.43
N ALA A 50 0.71 5.79 -4.66
CA ALA A 50 0.69 7.03 -5.44
C ALA A 50 -0.11 8.13 -4.72
N ASN A 51 -1.33 7.81 -4.26
CA ASN A 51 -2.18 8.77 -3.55
C ASN A 51 -1.55 9.26 -2.25
N ARG A 52 -0.90 8.39 -1.48
CA ARG A 52 -0.21 8.77 -0.23
C ARG A 52 0.90 9.78 -0.50
N ASN A 53 1.71 9.54 -1.54
CA ASN A 53 2.80 10.45 -1.90
C ASN A 53 2.29 11.82 -2.40
N LEU A 54 1.11 11.84 -3.04
CA LEU A 54 0.39 13.06 -3.38
C LEU A 54 -0.35 13.71 -2.19
N LYS A 55 -0.23 13.15 -0.98
CA LYS A 55 -0.96 13.57 0.23
C LYS A 55 -2.49 13.48 0.11
N ARG A 56 -3.00 12.68 -0.83
CA ARG A 56 -4.42 12.35 -1.00
C ARG A 56 -4.79 11.21 -0.05
N TYR A 57 -4.75 11.50 1.25
CA TYR A 57 -4.79 10.48 2.30
C TYR A 57 -6.08 9.66 2.34
N ASP A 58 -7.24 10.27 2.08
CA ASP A 58 -8.52 9.55 2.04
C ASP A 58 -8.57 8.51 0.91
N ALA A 59 -8.06 8.88 -0.27
CA ALA A 59 -7.96 7.97 -1.40
C ALA A 59 -6.94 6.85 -1.11
N ALA A 60 -5.80 7.20 -0.51
CA ALA A 60 -4.80 6.21 -0.11
C ALA A 60 -5.38 5.20 0.90
N ALA A 61 -6.10 5.68 1.93
CA ALA A 61 -6.73 4.84 2.93
C ALA A 61 -7.72 3.85 2.31
N ARG A 62 -8.55 4.32 1.38
CA ARG A 62 -9.49 3.49 0.63
C ARG A 62 -8.74 2.37 -0.11
N TRP A 63 -7.71 2.72 -0.88
CA TRP A 63 -7.00 1.75 -1.70
C TRP A 63 -6.21 0.72 -0.89
N TYR A 64 -5.54 1.12 0.20
CA TYR A 64 -4.90 0.13 1.07
C TYR A 64 -5.92 -0.79 1.75
N LYS A 65 -7.09 -0.26 2.12
CA LYS A 65 -8.18 -1.09 2.66
C LYS A 65 -8.66 -2.13 1.65
N GLU A 66 -8.84 -1.74 0.37
CA GLU A 66 -9.18 -2.69 -0.70
C GLU A 66 -8.06 -3.71 -0.91
N ALA A 67 -6.79 -3.29 -0.94
CA ALA A 67 -5.66 -4.21 -1.07
C ALA A 67 -5.69 -5.31 0.01
N LEU A 68 -5.88 -4.90 1.27
CA LEU A 68 -5.93 -5.80 2.43
C LEU A 68 -7.24 -6.59 2.55
N PHE A 69 -8.31 -6.16 1.88
CA PHE A 69 -9.52 -6.96 1.75
C PHE A 69 -9.29 -8.17 0.85
N TYR A 70 -8.58 -7.98 -0.27
CA TYR A 70 -8.29 -9.05 -1.23
C TYR A 70 -7.12 -9.94 -0.79
N ASP A 71 -6.10 -9.37 -0.16
CA ASP A 71 -5.00 -10.11 0.44
C ASP A 71 -4.68 -9.54 1.84
N PRO A 72 -5.25 -10.14 2.90
CA PRO A 72 -5.04 -9.69 4.28
C PRO A 72 -3.61 -9.80 4.78
N VAL A 73 -2.73 -10.54 4.09
CA VAL A 73 -1.32 -10.73 4.46
C VAL A 73 -0.36 -10.04 3.49
N HIS A 74 -0.88 -9.13 2.65
CA HIS A 74 -0.11 -8.37 1.67
C HIS A 74 0.87 -7.39 2.35
N ARG A 75 2.08 -7.87 2.66
CA ARG A 75 3.07 -7.13 3.46
C ARG A 75 3.32 -5.69 2.99
N PRO A 76 3.51 -5.39 1.68
CA PRO A 76 3.69 -4.00 1.24
C PRO A 76 2.50 -3.09 1.55
N ALA A 77 1.26 -3.62 1.53
CA ALA A 77 0.07 -2.83 1.80
C ALA A 77 -0.09 -2.57 3.30
N ILE A 78 0.28 -3.55 4.14
CA ILE A 78 0.32 -3.40 5.61
C ILE A 78 1.34 -2.32 5.99
N GLU A 79 2.54 -2.38 5.42
CA GLU A 79 3.60 -1.36 5.59
C GLU A 79 3.08 0.02 5.22
N TYR A 80 2.66 0.20 3.97
CA TYR A 80 2.28 1.53 3.50
C TYR A 80 1.03 2.10 4.15
N GLN A 81 0.08 1.25 4.57
CA GLN A 81 -1.03 1.70 5.40
C GLN A 81 -0.54 2.14 6.80
N GLY A 82 0.45 1.46 7.37
CA GLY A 82 1.09 1.90 8.62
C GLY A 82 1.81 3.24 8.46
N GLU A 83 2.48 3.45 7.32
CA GLU A 83 3.12 4.74 7.04
C GLU A 83 2.10 5.86 6.73
N LEU A 84 0.92 5.52 6.19
CA LEU A 84 -0.21 6.44 6.04
C LEU A 84 -0.73 6.83 7.43
N PHE A 85 -1.00 5.85 8.29
CA PHE A 85 -1.46 6.07 9.66
C PHE A 85 -0.48 6.95 10.45
N THR A 86 0.82 6.73 10.29
CA THR A 86 1.86 7.60 10.84
C THR A 86 1.74 9.05 10.34
N ALA A 87 1.50 9.25 9.03
CA ALA A 87 1.37 10.58 8.44
C ALA A 87 0.13 11.35 8.91
N ILE A 88 -0.96 10.66 9.24
CA ILE A 88 -2.21 11.28 9.74
C ILE A 88 -2.32 11.29 11.27
N GLY A 89 -1.28 10.84 11.99
CA GLY A 89 -1.25 10.80 13.45
C GLY A 89 -2.00 9.63 14.11
N ASP A 90 -2.44 8.63 13.34
CA ASP A 90 -3.00 7.39 13.88
C ASP A 90 -1.88 6.41 14.27
N PHE A 91 -1.12 6.76 15.30
CA PHE A 91 0.00 5.91 15.75
C PHE A 91 -0.48 4.53 16.24
N LYS A 92 -1.69 4.44 16.79
CA LYS A 92 -2.26 3.17 17.23
C LYS A 92 -2.52 2.24 16.05
N GLY A 93 -3.02 2.77 14.93
CA GLY A 93 -3.16 2.02 13.68
C GLY A 93 -1.81 1.56 13.14
N ALA A 94 -0.82 2.46 13.10
CA ALA A 94 0.53 2.14 12.62
C ALA A 94 1.23 1.06 13.47
N GLU A 95 1.14 1.13 14.80
CA GLU A 95 1.71 0.14 15.73
C GLU A 95 1.05 -1.24 15.55
N LYS A 96 -0.26 -1.31 15.25
CA LYS A 96 -0.93 -2.57 14.91
C LYS A 96 -0.40 -3.20 13.62
N ASN A 97 -0.16 -2.38 12.59
CA ASN A 97 0.40 -2.87 11.33
C ASN A 97 1.84 -3.36 11.52
N LEU A 98 2.62 -2.68 12.37
CA LEU A 98 3.97 -3.13 12.72
C LEU A 98 3.95 -4.50 13.41
N GLU A 99 3.06 -4.69 14.37
CA GLU A 99 2.91 -5.98 15.06
C GLU A 99 2.46 -7.09 14.10
N LEU A 100 1.54 -6.79 13.18
CA LEU A 100 1.13 -7.75 12.16
C LEU A 100 2.32 -8.15 11.26
N LEU A 101 3.11 -7.19 10.79
CA LEU A 101 4.31 -7.47 10.00
C LEU A 101 5.35 -8.28 10.81
N ARG A 102 5.49 -8.01 12.11
CA ARG A 102 6.37 -8.79 13.00
C ARG A 102 6.00 -10.27 13.00
N LEU A 103 4.70 -10.58 13.08
CA LEU A 103 4.18 -11.94 13.04
C LEU A 103 4.35 -12.58 11.65
N LEU A 104 4.05 -11.86 10.57
CA LEU A 104 4.15 -12.35 9.19
C LEU A 104 5.59 -12.60 8.72
N CYS A 105 6.55 -11.93 9.36
CA CYS A 105 7.96 -11.99 8.96
C CYS A 105 8.83 -12.83 9.89
N PHE A 106 8.27 -13.40 10.97
CA PHE A 106 9.01 -14.32 11.83
C PHE A 106 9.27 -15.67 11.11
N PRO A 107 10.44 -16.31 11.28
CA PRO A 107 11.59 -15.92 12.12
C PRO A 107 12.65 -15.06 11.42
N SER A 108 12.54 -14.86 10.10
CA SER A 108 13.64 -14.34 9.28
C SER A 108 13.69 -12.81 9.16
N GLY A 109 12.63 -12.11 9.56
CA GLY A 109 12.44 -10.68 9.29
C GLY A 109 12.04 -10.41 7.84
N CYS A 110 11.67 -9.16 7.56
CA CYS A 110 11.34 -8.68 6.21
C CYS A 110 11.56 -7.16 6.13
N GLU A 111 11.72 -6.66 4.91
CA GLU A 111 11.98 -5.25 4.65
C GLU A 111 10.82 -4.36 5.08
N GLU A 112 9.59 -4.81 4.88
CA GLU A 112 8.35 -4.09 5.20
C GLU A 112 8.24 -3.75 6.69
N HIS A 113 8.56 -4.72 7.56
CA HIS A 113 8.60 -4.51 9.00
C HIS A 113 9.64 -3.45 9.38
N ASP A 114 10.84 -3.55 8.81
CA ASP A 114 11.92 -2.63 9.11
C ASP A 114 11.66 -1.20 8.63
N LYS A 115 11.01 -1.03 7.48
CA LYS A 115 10.60 0.28 6.96
C LYS A 115 9.55 0.92 7.86
N LEU A 116 8.48 0.21 8.20
CA LEU A 116 7.43 0.76 9.06
C LEU A 116 7.98 1.10 10.47
N ARG A 117 8.83 0.25 11.03
CA ARG A 117 9.51 0.54 12.31
C ARG A 117 10.33 1.83 12.24
N LYS A 118 11.10 2.02 11.16
CA LYS A 118 11.88 3.27 10.95
C LYS A 118 10.97 4.49 10.83
N ALA A 119 9.84 4.37 10.12
CA ALA A 119 8.88 5.47 9.98
C ALA A 119 8.27 5.88 11.34
N LEU A 120 7.92 4.91 12.19
CA LEU A 120 7.42 5.16 13.54
C LEU A 120 8.47 5.83 14.44
N VAL A 121 9.72 5.35 14.42
CA VAL A 121 10.83 5.98 15.16
C VAL A 121 11.06 7.42 14.70
N ALA A 122 11.06 7.67 13.38
CA ALA A 122 11.20 9.02 12.84
C ALA A 122 10.05 9.96 13.26
N ALA A 123 8.85 9.41 13.52
CA ALA A 123 7.70 10.13 14.05
C ALA A 123 7.71 10.26 15.60
N GLY A 124 8.81 9.91 16.27
CA GLY A 124 8.96 10.03 17.72
C GLY A 124 8.29 8.90 18.51
N ARG A 125 7.99 7.76 17.86
CA ARG A 125 7.45 6.57 18.51
C ARG A 125 8.60 5.61 18.81
N ASN A 126 8.84 5.34 20.10
CA ASN A 126 9.75 4.27 20.50
C ASN A 126 8.96 2.95 20.49
N SER A 127 8.90 2.33 19.31
CA SER A 127 8.27 1.03 19.06
C SER A 127 9.31 -0.06 18.86
#